data_AF-A0A1Y5ID24-F1
#
_entry.id   AF-A0A1Y5ID24-F1
#
_cell.length_a   1.000
_cell.length_b   1.000
_cell.length_c   1.000
_cell.angle_alpha   90.00
_cell.angle_beta   90.00
_cell.angle_gamma   90.00
#
_symmetry.space_group_name_H-M   'P 1'
#
loop_
_entity.id
_entity.type
_entity.pdbx_description
1 polymer ?
#
loop_
_entity_poly.entity_id
_entity_poly.type
_entity_poly.pdbx_seq_one_letter_code
_entity_poly.pdbx_strand_id
1 'polypeptide(L)'
;MAKFGEGDPRWIVTERQDGTNINGWHWEVRLARANANANERNMMKWAKEKLETLLIGSDLAVPVAEGRATIVEMTKFEGDASVSTRKGGKKFGCFDLSFTLRWEARRETRADDLDDDDAVKGEIKVKEFCSTNDEDEYTFEVTTKDGSAEAKELFKSRVETSLKERGILLAKLRQFCDELKAQ
;
A
#
# COMPACT_ATOMS: atom_id res chain seq x y z
N MET A 1 11.63 -57.46 -10.48
CA MET A 1 10.44 -56.80 -11.05
C MET A 1 9.22 -57.36 -10.34
N ALA A 2 8.41 -56.52 -9.69
CA ALA A 2 7.22 -56.98 -8.96
C ALA A 2 6.14 -57.44 -9.97
N LYS A 3 5.42 -58.51 -9.62
CA LYS A 3 4.38 -59.11 -10.48
C LYS A 3 3.12 -58.25 -10.46
N PHE A 4 2.47 -58.11 -11.61
CA PHE A 4 1.21 -57.37 -11.77
C PHE A 4 0.09 -58.07 -10.99
N GLY A 5 -0.45 -57.41 -9.96
CA GLY A 5 -1.63 -57.88 -9.21
C GLY A 5 -1.41 -58.23 -7.74
N GLU A 6 -0.18 -58.25 -7.23
CA GLU A 6 0.10 -58.37 -5.79
C GLU A 6 0.59 -57.02 -5.25
N GLY A 7 -0.31 -56.27 -4.60
CA GLY A 7 0.06 -55.04 -3.89
C GLY A 7 0.87 -55.41 -2.64
N ASP A 8 2.11 -54.90 -2.55
CA ASP A 8 2.96 -55.07 -1.36
C ASP A 8 2.25 -54.46 -0.14
N PRO A 9 2.06 -55.20 0.97
CA PRO A 9 1.41 -54.68 2.18
C PRO A 9 2.17 -53.53 2.86
N ARG A 10 3.41 -53.22 2.44
CA ARG A 10 4.12 -51.98 2.81
C ARG A 10 3.59 -50.74 2.08
N TRP A 11 2.83 -50.91 1.00
CA TRP A 11 2.26 -49.84 0.20
C TRP A 11 0.77 -49.71 0.49
N ILE A 12 0.45 -48.81 1.41
CA ILE A 12 -0.92 -48.45 1.73
C ILE A 12 -1.40 -47.47 0.66
N VAL A 13 -2.07 -47.98 -0.37
CA VAL A 13 -2.79 -47.19 -1.38
C VAL A 13 -4.24 -47.00 -0.93
N THR A 14 -4.41 -46.39 0.24
CA THR A 14 -5.70 -45.87 0.70
C THR A 14 -5.53 -44.43 1.14
N GLU A 15 -6.47 -43.56 0.75
CA GLU A 15 -6.52 -42.17 1.22
C GLU A 15 -6.70 -42.16 2.74
N ARG A 16 -5.68 -41.69 3.45
CA ARG A 16 -5.75 -41.47 4.89
C ARG A 16 -6.41 -40.12 5.15
N GLN A 17 -7.46 -40.10 5.97
CA GLN A 17 -8.10 -38.85 6.43
C GLN A 17 -7.19 -38.00 7.35
N ASP A 18 -6.10 -38.58 7.87
CA ASP A 18 -5.13 -37.93 8.77
C ASP A 18 -3.92 -37.31 8.07
N GLY A 19 -4.05 -36.92 6.79
CA GLY A 19 -2.99 -36.27 6.02
C GLY A 19 -2.66 -34.86 6.53
N THR A 20 -2.09 -34.74 7.73
CA THR A 20 -1.58 -33.46 8.24
C THR A 20 -0.46 -33.01 7.31
N ASN A 21 -0.56 -31.81 6.76
CA ASN A 21 0.47 -31.23 5.88
C ASN A 21 1.72 -30.87 6.69
N ILE A 22 2.49 -31.89 7.05
CA ILE A 22 3.72 -31.73 7.82
C ILE A 22 4.71 -30.97 6.94
N ASN A 23 5.12 -29.79 7.40
CA ASN A 23 6.06 -28.88 6.75
C ASN A 23 5.63 -28.29 5.38
N GLY A 24 4.37 -28.42 4.96
CA GLY A 24 3.88 -27.80 3.71
C GLY A 24 4.30 -28.52 2.41
N TRP A 25 4.48 -29.85 2.42
CA TRP A 25 5.04 -30.62 1.29
C TRP A 25 3.99 -31.13 0.28
N HIS A 26 2.73 -31.28 0.69
CA HIS A 26 1.64 -31.56 -0.23
C HIS A 26 0.92 -30.25 -0.59
N TRP A 27 0.65 -30.06 -1.89
CA TRP A 27 -0.21 -28.99 -2.36
C TRP A 27 -1.63 -29.29 -1.85
N GLU A 28 -2.10 -28.51 -0.87
CA GLU A 28 -3.52 -28.53 -0.50
C GLU A 28 -4.29 -27.87 -1.64
N VAL A 29 -4.75 -28.66 -2.62
CA VAL A 29 -5.92 -28.27 -3.40
C VAL A 29 -7.15 -28.60 -2.59
N ARG A 30 -7.42 -27.71 -1.64
CA ARG A 30 -8.79 -27.51 -1.19
C ARG A 30 -9.50 -26.84 -2.37
N LEU A 31 -10.45 -27.55 -2.98
CA LEU A 31 -11.38 -27.00 -3.96
C LEU A 31 -12.27 -25.94 -3.29
N ALA A 32 -11.68 -24.80 -2.91
CA ALA A 32 -12.43 -23.59 -2.71
C ALA A 32 -12.84 -23.14 -4.10
N ARG A 33 -14.07 -23.47 -4.48
CA ARG A 33 -14.75 -22.79 -5.58
C ARG A 33 -14.65 -21.29 -5.30
N ALA A 34 -13.88 -20.59 -6.15
CA ALA A 34 -13.61 -19.16 -6.24
C ALA A 34 -12.15 -18.75 -5.93
N ASN A 35 -11.34 -18.81 -6.99
CA ASN A 35 -10.24 -17.91 -7.36
C ASN A 35 -9.01 -17.73 -6.45
N ALA A 36 -7.85 -17.82 -7.12
CA ALA A 36 -6.47 -17.58 -6.68
C ALA A 36 -5.81 -18.71 -5.88
N ASN A 37 -4.68 -19.17 -6.42
CA ASN A 37 -3.64 -20.01 -5.83
C ASN A 37 -3.69 -20.08 -4.29
N ALA A 38 -3.83 -21.28 -3.72
CA ALA A 38 -3.95 -21.50 -2.27
C ALA A 38 -2.79 -20.91 -1.43
N ASN A 39 -1.66 -20.58 -2.06
CA ASN A 39 -0.49 -19.97 -1.43
C ASN A 39 -0.39 -18.45 -1.62
N GLU A 40 -1.32 -17.81 -2.32
CA GLU A 40 -1.33 -16.38 -2.63
C GLU A 40 -2.65 -15.75 -2.20
N ARG A 41 -2.57 -14.83 -1.23
CA ARG A 41 -3.73 -14.10 -0.73
C ARG A 41 -3.75 -12.73 -1.36
N ASN A 42 -4.86 -12.38 -2.02
CA ASN A 42 -5.09 -11.03 -2.51
C ASN A 42 -5.30 -10.08 -1.32
N MET A 43 -4.49 -9.01 -1.28
CA MET A 43 -4.45 -8.02 -0.21
C MET A 43 -4.89 -6.63 -0.67
N MET A 44 -5.47 -6.49 -1.87
CA MET A 44 -5.87 -5.18 -2.42
C MET A 44 -6.84 -4.42 -1.51
N LYS A 45 -7.86 -5.11 -0.98
CA LYS A 45 -8.83 -4.49 -0.07
C LYS A 45 -8.16 -4.00 1.21
N TRP A 46 -7.34 -4.86 1.83
CA TRP A 46 -6.58 -4.51 3.03
C TRP A 46 -5.62 -3.35 2.75
N ALA A 47 -4.96 -3.36 1.59
CA ALA A 47 -3.98 -2.37 1.23
C ALA A 47 -4.61 -0.98 1.11
N LYS A 48 -5.76 -0.90 0.43
CA LYS A 48 -6.55 0.32 0.31
C LYS A 48 -6.94 0.87 1.68
N GLU A 49 -7.60 0.05 2.51
CA GLU A 49 -8.08 0.47 3.85
C GLU A 49 -6.92 0.92 4.75
N LYS A 50 -5.78 0.21 4.67
CA LYS A 50 -4.60 0.54 5.45
C LYS A 50 -3.97 1.86 5.02
N LEU A 51 -3.82 2.09 3.72
CA LEU A 51 -3.28 3.35 3.19
C LEU A 51 -4.20 4.52 3.50
N GLU A 52 -5.52 4.35 3.37
CA GLU A 52 -6.50 5.37 3.80
C GLU A 52 -6.30 5.73 5.28
N THR A 53 -6.19 4.72 6.15
CA THR A 53 -6.00 4.93 7.59
C THR A 53 -4.67 5.62 7.92
N LEU A 54 -3.60 5.33 7.17
CA LEU A 54 -2.27 5.88 7.44
C LEU A 54 -2.09 7.30 6.88
N LEU A 55 -2.68 7.58 5.72
CA LEU A 55 -2.42 8.80 4.96
C LEU A 55 -3.47 9.88 5.22
N ILE A 56 -4.75 9.54 5.36
CA ILE A 56 -5.81 10.54 5.60
C ILE A 56 -5.59 11.20 6.96
N GLY A 57 -5.64 12.54 6.99
CA GLY A 57 -5.38 13.34 8.18
C GLY A 57 -3.91 13.56 8.49
N SER A 58 -2.97 12.99 7.70
CA SER A 58 -1.55 13.27 7.87
C SER A 58 -1.19 14.68 7.39
N ASP A 59 -0.37 15.37 8.18
CA ASP A 59 0.20 16.66 7.84
C ASP A 59 1.39 16.49 6.87
N LEU A 60 1.44 17.31 5.83
CA LEU A 60 2.48 17.27 4.80
C LEU A 60 3.77 18.03 5.20
N ALA A 61 3.95 18.34 6.49
CA ALA A 61 5.13 19.00 7.06
C ALA A 61 5.49 20.32 6.40
N VAL A 62 4.47 21.12 6.03
CA VAL A 62 4.70 22.49 5.56
C VAL A 62 5.14 23.35 6.75
N PRO A 63 6.11 24.28 6.58
CA PRO A 63 6.52 25.15 7.68
C PRO A 63 5.33 25.89 8.28
N VAL A 64 5.16 25.79 9.61
CA VAL A 64 4.01 26.34 10.34
C VAL A 64 3.81 27.84 10.04
N ALA A 65 4.90 28.59 9.88
CA ALA A 65 4.86 30.02 9.53
C ALA A 65 4.23 30.32 8.16
N GLU A 66 4.18 29.34 7.25
CA GLU A 66 3.61 29.47 5.92
C GLU A 66 2.20 28.88 5.83
N GLY A 67 1.83 27.99 6.76
CA GLY A 67 0.50 27.41 6.87
C GLY A 67 0.52 25.93 7.24
N ARG A 68 -0.61 25.28 7.00
CA ARG A 68 -0.80 23.85 7.22
C ARG A 68 -1.28 23.19 5.95
N ALA A 69 -0.77 22.00 5.63
CA ALA A 69 -1.24 21.18 4.52
C ALA A 69 -1.55 19.77 5.01
N THR A 70 -2.74 19.26 4.69
CA THR A 70 -3.24 17.99 5.21
C THR A 70 -3.87 17.17 4.10
N ILE A 71 -3.67 15.85 4.14
CA ILE A 71 -4.32 14.92 3.22
C ILE A 71 -5.76 14.69 3.65
N VAL A 72 -6.71 14.89 2.74
CA VAL A 72 -8.15 14.83 3.02
C VAL A 72 -8.74 13.49 2.61
N GLU A 73 -8.39 12.97 1.44
CA GLU A 73 -8.97 11.73 0.92
C GLU A 73 -8.09 11.06 -0.12
N MET A 74 -8.35 9.77 -0.38
CA MET A 74 -7.75 9.03 -1.49
C MET A 74 -8.80 8.80 -2.57
N THR A 75 -8.53 9.30 -3.77
CA THR A 75 -9.52 9.36 -4.87
C THR A 75 -9.41 8.19 -5.85
N LYS A 76 -8.18 7.73 -6.09
CA LYS A 76 -7.88 6.63 -6.99
C LYS A 76 -6.94 5.67 -6.30
N PHE A 77 -7.16 4.38 -6.50
CA PHE A 77 -6.32 3.31 -5.99
C PHE A 77 -6.36 2.15 -6.97
N GLU A 78 -5.24 1.91 -7.63
CA GLU A 78 -5.06 0.95 -8.71
C GLU A 78 -3.78 0.15 -8.46
N GLY A 79 -3.66 -1.01 -9.10
CA GLY A 79 -2.53 -1.91 -8.98
C GLY A 79 -2.90 -3.26 -8.38
N ASP A 80 -1.91 -3.93 -7.82
CA ASP A 80 -2.02 -5.28 -7.26
C ASP A 80 -1.23 -5.38 -5.96
N ALA A 81 -1.82 -6.04 -4.96
CA ALA A 81 -1.15 -6.38 -3.72
C ALA A 81 -1.50 -7.81 -3.35
N SER A 82 -0.49 -8.65 -3.15
CA SER A 82 -0.65 -10.03 -2.73
C SER A 82 0.40 -10.43 -1.71
N VAL A 83 0.03 -11.35 -0.82
CA VAL A 83 0.96 -11.97 0.10
C VAL A 83 1.01 -13.45 -0.20
N SER A 84 2.21 -13.94 -0.49
CA SER A 84 2.45 -15.35 -0.74
C SER A 84 3.21 -15.99 0.42
N THR A 85 2.82 -17.21 0.80
CA THR A 85 3.56 -17.99 1.80
C THR A 85 4.32 -19.10 1.10
N ARG A 86 5.65 -19.08 1.21
CA ARG A 86 6.53 -20.11 0.62
C ARG A 86 6.99 -21.11 1.69
N LYS A 87 7.68 -22.17 1.25
CA LYS A 87 8.22 -23.23 2.10
C LYS A 87 8.99 -22.65 3.29
N GLY A 88 8.71 -23.16 4.49
CA GLY A 88 9.30 -22.66 5.76
C GLY A 88 8.52 -21.53 6.43
N GLY A 89 7.29 -21.23 5.99
CA GLY A 89 6.45 -20.20 6.61
C GLY A 89 6.88 -18.76 6.30
N LYS A 90 7.81 -18.59 5.35
CA LYS A 90 8.29 -17.27 4.94
C LYS A 90 7.22 -16.59 4.07
N LYS A 91 6.69 -15.50 4.58
CA LYS A 91 5.74 -14.62 3.91
C LYS A 91 6.49 -13.64 3.00
N PHE A 92 5.97 -13.43 1.80
CA PHE A 92 6.47 -12.47 0.82
C PHE A 92 5.29 -11.60 0.37
N GLY A 93 5.30 -10.34 0.79
CA GLY A 93 4.40 -9.33 0.25
C GLY A 93 4.93 -8.82 -1.08
N CYS A 94 4.14 -8.98 -2.13
CA CYS A 94 4.37 -8.42 -3.45
C CYS A 94 3.29 -7.35 -3.67
N PHE A 95 3.69 -6.15 -4.05
CA PHE A 95 2.76 -5.10 -4.37
C PHE A 95 3.31 -4.23 -5.49
N ASP A 96 2.41 -3.71 -6.32
CA ASP A 96 2.63 -2.69 -7.32
C ASP A 96 1.38 -1.81 -7.28
N LEU A 97 1.49 -0.62 -6.69
CA LEU A 97 0.36 0.23 -6.38
C LEU A 97 0.56 1.63 -6.97
N SER A 98 -0.54 2.20 -7.46
CA SER A 98 -0.63 3.57 -7.94
C SER A 98 -1.90 4.20 -7.38
N PHE A 99 -1.77 5.36 -6.75
CA PHE A 99 -2.92 6.01 -6.12
C PHE A 99 -2.80 7.53 -6.11
N THR A 100 -3.94 8.19 -6.00
CA THR A 100 -4.04 9.66 -6.00
C THR A 100 -4.69 10.13 -4.72
N LEU A 101 -3.96 10.96 -3.98
CA LEU A 101 -4.40 11.59 -2.74
C LEU A 101 -4.83 13.03 -3.02
N ARG A 102 -5.93 13.48 -2.42
CA ARG A 102 -6.29 14.90 -2.35
C ARG A 102 -5.75 15.49 -1.06
N TRP A 103 -5.18 16.67 -1.16
CA TRP A 103 -4.71 17.46 -0.03
C TRP A 103 -5.28 18.86 -0.09
N GLU A 104 -5.41 19.47 1.08
CA GLU A 104 -5.83 20.85 1.25
C GLU A 104 -4.80 21.56 2.11
N ALA A 105 -4.48 22.80 1.75
CA ALA A 105 -3.61 23.67 2.50
C ALA A 105 -4.27 25.01 2.77
N ARG A 106 -3.96 25.55 3.93
CA ARG A 106 -4.42 26.86 4.37
C ARG A 106 -3.25 27.64 4.92
N ARG A 107 -3.09 28.88 4.47
CA ARG A 107 -2.11 29.80 5.04
C ARG A 107 -2.56 30.18 6.45
N GLU A 108 -1.62 30.18 7.40
CA GLU A 108 -1.91 30.66 8.76
C GLU A 108 -1.72 32.19 8.78
N THR A 109 -2.75 32.93 8.35
CA THR A 109 -2.82 34.38 8.55
C THR A 109 -3.41 34.70 9.93
N ARG A 110 -3.00 35.84 10.47
CA ARG A 110 -3.28 36.26 11.86
C ARG A 110 -4.78 36.60 12.04
N ALA A 111 -5.53 35.64 12.57
CA ALA A 111 -6.76 35.71 13.37
C ALA A 111 -7.98 36.59 12.99
N ASP A 112 -8.00 37.47 11.97
CA ASP A 112 -9.25 38.25 11.71
C ASP A 112 -9.57 38.59 10.24
N ASP A 113 -8.75 38.19 9.26
CA ASP A 113 -9.06 38.31 7.83
C ASP A 113 -9.05 36.93 7.18
N LEU A 114 -10.11 36.16 7.42
CA LEU A 114 -10.34 34.85 6.80
C LEU A 114 -10.98 35.06 5.43
N ASP A 115 -10.21 35.51 4.45
CA ASP A 115 -10.60 35.33 3.06
C ASP A 115 -10.54 33.84 2.71
N ASP A 116 -11.64 33.29 2.22
CA ASP A 116 -11.76 31.88 1.76
C ASP A 116 -10.88 31.60 0.53
N ASP A 117 -10.33 32.65 -0.09
CA ASP A 117 -9.48 32.64 -1.29
C ASP A 117 -8.05 32.10 -1.08
N ASP A 118 -7.61 31.92 0.17
CA ASP A 118 -6.28 31.40 0.51
C ASP A 118 -6.24 29.88 0.75
N ALA A 119 -7.38 29.19 0.63
CA ALA A 119 -7.43 27.74 0.67
C ALA A 119 -6.94 27.16 -0.68
N VAL A 120 -5.82 26.44 -0.66
CA VAL A 120 -5.28 25.75 -1.84
C VAL A 120 -5.62 24.28 -1.74
N LYS A 121 -6.21 23.72 -2.78
CA LYS A 121 -6.43 22.29 -2.88
C LYS A 121 -5.43 21.67 -3.84
N GLY A 122 -5.24 20.38 -3.78
CA GLY A 122 -4.32 19.72 -4.68
C GLY A 122 -4.46 18.23 -4.69
N GLU A 123 -3.75 17.61 -5.64
CA GLU A 123 -3.66 16.16 -5.75
C GLU A 123 -2.19 15.75 -5.78
N ILE A 124 -1.84 14.72 -4.99
CA ILE A 124 -0.55 14.03 -5.02
C ILE A 124 -0.80 12.68 -5.66
N LYS A 125 -0.19 12.43 -6.83
CA LYS A 125 -0.20 11.10 -7.45
C LYS A 125 1.07 10.38 -7.05
N VAL A 126 0.90 9.23 -6.41
CA VAL A 126 1.98 8.30 -6.09
C VAL A 126 1.99 7.25 -7.19
N LYS A 127 3.11 7.17 -7.91
CA LYS A 127 3.36 6.23 -9.01
C LYS A 127 4.59 5.39 -8.67
N GLU A 128 4.68 4.21 -9.27
CA GLU A 128 5.81 3.29 -9.08
C GLU A 128 6.01 2.84 -7.62
N PHE A 129 4.94 2.83 -6.79
CA PHE A 129 5.02 2.30 -5.42
C PHE A 129 4.97 0.77 -5.47
N CYS A 130 6.15 0.19 -5.68
CA CYS A 130 6.31 -1.24 -5.92
C CYS A 130 7.25 -1.89 -4.90
N SER A 131 6.97 -3.15 -4.57
CA SER A 131 7.77 -4.00 -3.69
C SER A 131 9.18 -4.30 -4.20
N THR A 132 9.43 -4.12 -5.50
CA THR A 132 10.75 -4.29 -6.14
C THR A 132 11.54 -2.99 -6.23
N ASN A 133 10.88 -1.85 -6.04
CA ASN A 133 11.48 -0.53 -6.14
C ASN A 133 11.96 -0.07 -4.76
N ASP A 134 13.13 0.55 -4.72
CA ASP A 134 13.61 1.21 -3.51
C ASP A 134 12.82 2.50 -3.24
N GLU A 135 12.89 2.99 -1.99
CA GLU A 135 12.19 4.21 -1.55
C GLU A 135 12.50 5.44 -2.41
N ASP A 136 13.69 5.46 -3.04
CA ASP A 136 14.18 6.52 -3.92
C ASP A 136 13.62 6.48 -5.35
N GLU A 137 13.00 5.36 -5.74
CA GLU A 137 12.42 5.15 -7.07
C GLU A 137 10.93 5.53 -7.12
N TYR A 138 10.30 5.79 -5.97
CA TYR A 138 8.91 6.22 -5.91
C TYR A 138 8.75 7.60 -6.56
N THR A 139 7.80 7.70 -7.48
CA THR A 139 7.56 8.95 -8.20
C THR A 139 6.32 9.64 -7.66
N PHE A 140 6.48 10.90 -7.25
CA PHE A 140 5.41 11.73 -6.71
C PHE A 140 5.14 12.91 -7.64
N GLU A 141 3.90 13.06 -8.10
CA GLU A 141 3.47 14.17 -8.94
C GLU A 141 2.48 15.03 -8.15
N VAL A 142 2.87 16.26 -7.81
CA VAL A 142 2.05 17.20 -7.05
C VAL A 142 1.37 18.18 -8.00
N THR A 143 0.07 18.32 -7.85
CA THR A 143 -0.76 19.28 -8.58
C THR A 143 -1.56 20.11 -7.60
N THR A 144 -1.84 21.36 -7.96
CA THR A 144 -2.62 22.30 -7.16
C THR A 144 -3.82 22.80 -7.97
N LYS A 145 -4.97 22.90 -7.32
CA LYS A 145 -6.23 23.43 -7.83
C LYS A 145 -6.76 24.42 -6.79
N ASP A 146 -7.41 25.48 -7.24
CA ASP A 146 -8.02 26.49 -6.37
C ASP A 146 -7.04 27.31 -5.49
N GLY A 147 -7.40 28.57 -5.23
CA GLY A 147 -6.57 29.56 -4.54
C GLY A 147 -5.74 30.48 -5.44
N SER A 148 -5.10 31.47 -4.82
CA SER A 148 -4.22 32.45 -5.48
C SER A 148 -3.00 31.79 -6.15
N ALA A 149 -2.51 32.39 -7.24
CA ALA A 149 -1.34 31.90 -7.98
C ALA A 149 -0.09 31.79 -7.08
N GLU A 150 0.12 32.77 -6.19
CA GLU A 150 1.24 32.79 -5.25
C GLU A 150 1.15 31.67 -4.21
N ALA A 151 -0.06 31.44 -3.67
CA ALA A 151 -0.30 30.38 -2.70
C ALA A 151 -0.11 28.99 -3.33
N LYS A 152 -0.58 28.80 -4.56
CA LYS A 152 -0.40 27.55 -5.33
C LYS A 152 1.07 27.21 -5.51
N GLU A 153 1.89 28.14 -6.00
CA GLU A 153 3.32 27.88 -6.21
C GLU A 153 4.05 27.64 -4.89
N LEU A 154 3.73 28.40 -3.83
CA LEU A 154 4.30 28.20 -2.51
C LEU A 154 3.99 26.80 -1.97
N PHE A 155 2.72 26.43 -1.84
CA PHE A 155 2.35 25.12 -1.27
C PHE A 155 2.80 23.96 -2.15
N LYS A 156 2.74 24.09 -3.48
CA LYS A 156 3.27 23.08 -4.40
C LYS A 156 4.75 22.83 -4.13
N SER A 157 5.58 23.88 -4.10
CA SER A 157 7.02 23.74 -3.86
C SER A 157 7.34 23.15 -2.49
N ARG A 158 6.57 23.51 -1.45
CA ARG A 158 6.75 22.98 -0.09
C ARG A 158 6.36 21.52 0.01
N VAL A 159 5.24 21.12 -0.57
CA VAL A 159 4.81 19.71 -0.61
C VAL A 159 5.81 18.89 -1.42
N GLU A 160 6.28 19.37 -2.58
CA GLU A 160 7.33 18.68 -3.35
C GLU A 160 8.64 18.54 -2.56
N THR A 161 9.04 19.56 -1.80
CA THR A 161 10.24 19.51 -0.96
C THR A 161 10.07 18.50 0.17
N SER A 162 8.94 18.53 0.87
CA SER A 162 8.62 17.58 1.96
C SER A 162 8.61 16.12 1.46
N LEU A 163 8.11 15.88 0.24
CA LEU A 163 8.15 14.56 -0.37
C LEU A 163 9.57 14.11 -0.72
N LYS A 164 10.41 15.01 -1.27
CA LYS A 164 11.82 14.73 -1.58
C LYS A 164 12.68 14.51 -0.35
N GLU A 165 12.42 15.24 0.72
CA GLU A 165 13.12 15.09 2.00
C GLU A 165 12.69 13.85 2.78
N ARG A 166 11.98 12.91 2.14
CA ARG A 166 11.51 11.67 2.75
C ARG A 166 10.65 11.94 3.99
N GLY A 167 9.76 12.92 3.86
CA GLY A 167 8.90 13.38 4.95
C GLY A 167 7.88 12.35 5.44
N ILE A 168 6.84 12.85 6.10
CA ILE A 168 5.82 12.02 6.79
C ILE A 168 5.20 10.98 5.85
N LEU A 169 5.01 11.29 4.57
CA LEU A 169 4.41 10.37 3.61
C LEU A 169 5.26 9.10 3.41
N LEU A 170 6.59 9.22 3.26
CA LEU A 170 7.45 8.06 3.09
C LEU A 170 7.48 7.20 4.35
N ALA A 171 7.51 7.82 5.53
CA ALA A 171 7.44 7.10 6.80
C ALA A 171 6.15 6.25 6.91
N LYS A 172 5.01 6.79 6.45
CA LYS A 172 3.73 6.06 6.40
C LYS A 172 3.77 4.92 5.38
N LEU A 173 4.36 5.13 4.21
CA LEU A 173 4.51 4.07 3.20
C LEU A 173 5.42 2.94 3.68
N ARG A 174 6.50 3.27 4.40
CA ARG A 174 7.36 2.27 5.02
C ARG A 174 6.63 1.46 6.08
N GLN A 175 5.83 2.14 6.93
CA GLN A 175 4.96 1.46 7.88
C GLN A 175 4.01 0.48 7.18
N PHE A 176 3.41 0.90 6.06
CA PHE A 176 2.58 0.03 5.25
C PHE A 176 3.34 -1.21 4.75
N CYS A 177 4.55 -1.04 4.22
CA CYS A 177 5.38 -2.15 3.73
C CYS A 177 5.70 -3.17 4.82
N ASP A 178 6.01 -2.71 6.03
CA ASP A 178 6.31 -3.59 7.16
C ASP A 178 5.07 -4.34 7.64
N GLU A 179 3.91 -3.67 7.70
CA GLU A 179 2.65 -4.29 8.06
C GLU A 179 2.16 -5.29 7.02
N LEU A 180 2.36 -5.02 5.73
CA LEU A 180 1.99 -5.94 4.64
C LEU A 180 2.79 -7.26 4.73
N LYS A 181 4.08 -7.16 5.07
CA LYS A 181 4.94 -8.35 5.29
C LYS A 181 4.50 -9.18 6.50
N ALA A 182 3.78 -8.58 7.45
CA ALA A 182 3.29 -9.26 8.65
C ALA A 182 1.97 -10.05 8.42
N GLN A 183 1.18 -9.69 7.40
CA GLN A 183 -0.11 -10.33 7.06
C GLN A 183 0.03 -11.80 6.66
#